data_AF-A0A536WK77-F1
#
_entry.id   AF-A0A536WK77-F1
#
_cell.length_a   1.000
_cell.length_b   1.000
_cell.length_c   1.000
_cell.angle_alpha   90.00
_cell.angle_beta   90.00
_cell.angle_gamma   90.00
#
_symmetry.space_group_name_H-M   'P 1'
#
loop_
_entity.id
_entity.type
_entity.pdbx_description
1 polymer ?
#
loop_
_entity_poly.entity_id
_entity_poly.type
_entity_poly.pdbx_seq_one_letter_code
_entity_poly.pdbx_strand_id
1 'polypeptide(L)'
;AIFMLMTRRLAAYESPETIQYLPAVGAALLLTPFALARWEWPDTWLEWTVACLLGVFGAAGHQLLAAAHRYAPSSVIAPFLYQQVIYMAAFGYLVFGDVPAPAVWIGAAIVIASGLYLFRRETTARPK
;
A
#
# COMPACT_ATOMS: atom_id res chain seq x y z
N ALA A 1 15.49 3.58 -4.14
CA ALA A 1 16.28 3.47 -5.38
C ALA A 1 16.89 2.08 -5.57
N ILE A 2 17.72 1.58 -4.64
CA ILE A 2 18.40 0.27 -4.74
C ILE A 2 17.40 -0.89 -4.87
N PHE A 3 16.36 -0.93 -4.02
CA PHE A 3 15.30 -1.96 -4.08
C PHE A 3 14.70 -2.07 -5.49
N MET A 4 14.19 -0.98 -6.06
CA MET A 4 13.60 -0.97 -7.42
C MET A 4 14.58 -1.44 -8.50
N LEU A 5 15.87 -1.12 -8.37
CA LEU A 5 16.90 -1.51 -9.32
C LEU A 5 17.21 -3.02 -9.23
N MET A 6 17.26 -3.56 -8.01
CA MET A 6 17.41 -5.00 -7.77
C MET A 6 16.17 -5.78 -8.24
N THR A 7 14.97 -5.32 -7.90
CA THR A 7 13.71 -5.92 -8.36
C THR A 7 13.65 -5.99 -9.88
N ARG A 8 14.07 -4.92 -10.58
CA ARG A 8 14.12 -4.89 -12.06
C ARG A 8 15.11 -5.91 -12.64
N ARG A 9 16.23 -6.17 -11.96
CA ARG A 9 17.20 -7.18 -12.40
C ARG A 9 16.70 -8.61 -12.14
N LEU A 10 16.12 -8.87 -10.97
CA LEU A 10 15.54 -10.19 -10.66
C LEU A 10 14.36 -10.53 -11.58
N ALA A 11 13.56 -9.55 -11.98
CA ALA A 11 12.44 -9.72 -12.91
C ALA A 11 12.82 -10.30 -14.29
N ALA A 12 14.09 -10.28 -14.66
CA ALA A 12 14.56 -10.89 -15.90
C ALA A 12 14.78 -12.42 -15.79
N TYR A 13 14.87 -12.96 -14.57
CA TYR A 13 15.26 -14.35 -14.31
C TYR A 13 14.26 -15.13 -13.46
N GLU A 14 13.49 -14.43 -12.62
CA GLU A 14 12.62 -15.04 -11.62
C GLU A 14 11.14 -14.85 -11.93
N SER A 15 10.32 -15.76 -11.42
CA SER A 15 8.87 -15.61 -11.50
C SER A 15 8.37 -14.39 -10.70
N PRO A 16 7.29 -13.72 -11.14
CA PRO A 16 6.70 -12.61 -10.39
C PRO A 16 6.28 -12.99 -8.96
N GLU A 17 5.88 -14.25 -8.76
CA GLU A 17 5.56 -14.79 -7.44
C GLU A 17 6.80 -14.86 -6.55
N THR A 18 7.93 -15.36 -7.07
CA THR A 18 9.21 -15.41 -6.33
C THR A 18 9.64 -14.01 -5.91
N ILE A 19 9.55 -13.04 -6.81
CA ILE A 19 9.97 -11.65 -6.58
C ILE A 19 9.10 -10.96 -5.53
N GLN A 20 7.89 -11.46 -5.29
CA GLN A 20 6.96 -10.93 -4.31
C GLN A 20 7.02 -11.66 -2.96
N TYR A 21 7.01 -12.99 -2.97
CA TYR A 21 6.96 -13.81 -1.75
C TYR A 21 8.32 -13.89 -1.06
N LEU A 22 9.42 -14.01 -1.80
CA LEU A 22 10.73 -14.21 -1.19
C LEU A 22 11.18 -12.99 -0.35
N PRO A 23 11.03 -11.73 -0.82
CA PRO A 23 11.30 -10.57 0.02
C PRO A 23 10.33 -10.47 1.21
N ALA A 24 9.06 -10.88 1.06
CA ALA A 24 8.09 -10.84 2.15
C ALA A 24 8.46 -11.83 3.27
N VAL A 25 8.82 -13.07 2.91
CA VAL A 25 9.30 -14.08 3.87
C VAL A 25 10.63 -13.65 4.49
N GLY A 26 11.56 -13.12 3.68
CA GLY A 26 12.82 -12.59 4.16
C GLY A 26 12.62 -11.46 5.17
N ALA A 27 11.73 -10.51 4.88
CA ALA A 27 11.38 -9.43 5.79
C ALA A 27 10.72 -9.97 7.08
N ALA A 28 9.80 -10.93 6.97
CA ALA A 28 9.18 -11.56 8.13
C ALA A 28 10.24 -12.20 9.04
N LEU A 29 11.11 -13.06 8.50
CA LEU A 29 12.17 -13.73 9.27
C LEU A 29 13.16 -12.74 9.90
N LEU A 30 13.56 -11.70 9.17
CA LEU A 30 14.47 -10.67 9.67
C LEU A 30 13.85 -9.82 10.77
N LEU A 31 12.55 -9.56 10.71
CA LEU A 31 11.83 -8.74 11.69
C LEU A 31 11.35 -9.55 12.90
N THR A 32 11.15 -10.86 12.77
CA THR A 32 10.73 -11.76 13.86
C THR A 32 11.53 -11.59 15.16
N PRO A 33 12.88 -11.61 15.19
CA PRO A 33 13.61 -11.46 16.45
C PRO A 33 13.35 -10.11 17.15
N PHE A 34 13.14 -9.04 16.38
CA PHE A 34 12.80 -7.72 16.93
C PHE A 34 11.37 -7.67 17.44
N ALA A 35 10.44 -8.30 16.73
CA ALA A 35 9.05 -8.44 17.16
C ALA A 35 8.94 -9.27 18.45
N LEU A 36 9.69 -10.37 18.56
CA LEU A 36 9.74 -11.21 19.75
C LEU A 36 10.40 -10.50 20.95
N ALA A 37 11.38 -9.63 20.72
CA ALA A 37 12.03 -8.87 21.78
C ALA A 37 11.10 -7.86 22.49
N ARG A 38 10.03 -7.42 21.82
CA ARG A 38 9.03 -6.46 22.32
C ARG A 38 7.61 -7.01 22.15
N TRP A 39 7.45 -8.32 22.31
CA TRP A 39 6.18 -8.98 22.01
C TRP A 39 5.08 -8.53 22.98
N GLU A 40 3.98 -8.04 22.41
CA GLU A 40 2.76 -7.68 23.14
C GLU A 40 1.60 -8.46 22.52
N TRP A 41 0.80 -9.12 23.37
CA TRP A 41 -0.37 -9.85 22.91
C TRP A 41 -1.51 -8.87 22.63
N PRO A 42 -2.30 -9.09 21.56
CA PRO A 42 -3.51 -8.30 21.35
C PRO A 42 -4.52 -8.56 22.47
N ASP A 43 -5.02 -7.49 23.09
CA ASP A 43 -5.89 -7.56 24.27
C ASP A 43 -7.36 -7.79 23.86
N THR A 44 -7.73 -7.38 22.65
CA THR A 44 -9.12 -7.42 22.18
C THR A 44 -9.32 -8.29 20.94
N TRP A 45 -10.52 -8.86 20.79
CA TRP A 45 -10.88 -9.62 19.59
C TRP A 45 -10.86 -8.75 18.32
N LEU A 46 -11.07 -7.45 18.47
CA LEU A 46 -10.95 -6.49 17.39
C LEU A 46 -9.52 -6.46 16.85
N GLU A 47 -8.50 -6.34 17.71
CA GLU A 47 -7.09 -6.31 17.29
C GLU A 47 -6.68 -7.60 16.58
N TRP A 48 -7.10 -8.76 17.10
CA TRP A 48 -6.90 -10.06 16.42
C TRP A 48 -7.52 -10.08 15.03
N THR A 49 -8.78 -9.63 14.92
CA THR A 49 -9.49 -9.57 13.66
C THR A 49 -8.78 -8.64 12.67
N VAL A 50 -8.40 -7.44 13.11
CA VAL A 50 -7.68 -6.48 12.26
C VAL A 50 -6.31 -7.00 11.85
N ALA A 51 -5.58 -7.68 12.73
CA ALA A 51 -4.28 -8.29 12.40
C ALA A 51 -4.41 -9.37 11.33
N CYS A 52 -5.42 -10.24 11.42
CA CYS A 52 -5.71 -11.23 10.37
C CYS A 52 -6.11 -10.56 9.05
N LEU A 53 -7.00 -9.57 9.10
CA LEU A 53 -7.42 -8.83 7.91
C LEU A 53 -6.25 -8.08 7.26
N LEU A 54 -5.34 -7.51 8.04
CA LEU A 54 -4.13 -6.86 7.54
C LEU A 54 -3.28 -7.83 6.70
N GLY A 55 -3.10 -9.07 7.16
CA GLY A 55 -2.40 -10.10 6.40
C GLY A 55 -3.10 -10.45 5.09
N VAL A 56 -4.42 -10.68 5.13
CA VAL A 56 -5.23 -11.06 3.96
C VAL A 56 -5.27 -9.93 2.92
N PHE A 57 -5.66 -8.73 3.34
CA PHE A 57 -5.73 -7.56 2.46
C PHE A 57 -4.34 -7.10 2.00
N GLY A 58 -3.33 -7.23 2.86
CA GLY A 58 -1.94 -6.96 2.50
C GLY A 58 -1.48 -7.87 1.36
N ALA A 59 -1.67 -9.18 1.49
CA ALA A 59 -1.32 -10.14 0.44
C ALA A 59 -2.12 -9.89 -0.85
N ALA A 60 -3.45 -9.77 -0.73
CA ALA A 60 -4.33 -9.53 -1.89
C ALA A 60 -4.01 -8.20 -2.58
N GLY A 61 -3.78 -7.13 -1.83
CA GLY A 61 -3.44 -5.81 -2.37
C GLY A 61 -2.12 -5.81 -3.13
N HIS A 62 -1.10 -6.51 -2.61
CA HIS A 62 0.16 -6.69 -3.32
C HIS A 62 0.00 -7.49 -4.62
N GLN A 63 -0.82 -8.55 -4.63
CA GLN A 63 -1.12 -9.32 -5.85
C GLN A 63 -1.85 -8.47 -6.89
N LEU A 64 -2.87 -7.73 -6.47
CA LEU A 64 -3.64 -6.83 -7.34
C LEU A 64 -2.77 -5.71 -7.90
N LEU A 65 -1.87 -5.13 -7.09
CA LEU A 65 -0.96 -4.10 -7.55
C LEU A 65 0.06 -4.64 -8.56
N ALA A 66 0.61 -5.84 -8.31
CA ALA A 66 1.49 -6.52 -9.25
C ALA A 66 0.78 -6.83 -10.58
N ALA A 67 -0.49 -7.24 -10.52
CA ALA A 67 -1.32 -7.43 -11.70
C ALA A 67 -1.59 -6.10 -12.42
N ALA A 68 -1.94 -5.02 -11.72
CA ALA A 68 -2.23 -3.71 -12.30
C ALA A 68 -1.04 -3.17 -13.11
N HIS A 69 0.20 -3.35 -12.63
CA HIS A 69 1.42 -2.98 -13.36
C HIS A 69 1.62 -3.71 -14.69
N ARG A 70 0.90 -4.82 -14.94
CA ARG A 70 0.89 -5.49 -16.26
C ARG A 70 -0.06 -4.82 -17.25
N TYR A 71 -1.06 -4.09 -16.76
CA TYR A 71 -2.11 -3.47 -17.60
C TYR A 71 -1.92 -1.97 -17.82
N ALA A 72 -1.22 -1.27 -16.91
CA ALA A 72 -1.00 0.17 -17.01
C ALA A 72 0.41 0.57 -16.57
N PRO A 73 1.00 1.63 -17.17
CA PRO A 73 2.28 2.16 -16.73
C PRO A 73 2.18 2.78 -15.33
N SER A 74 3.29 2.77 -14.58
CA SER A 74 3.32 3.25 -13.18
C SER A 74 2.85 4.70 -13.01
N SER A 75 2.97 5.56 -14.03
CA SER A 75 2.46 6.93 -14.00
C SER A 75 0.94 7.03 -13.93
N VAL A 76 0.22 6.05 -14.45
CA VAL A 76 -1.25 5.96 -14.39
C VAL A 76 -1.70 5.34 -13.06
N ILE A 77 -0.89 4.44 -12.49
CA ILE A 77 -1.20 3.75 -11.23
C ILE A 77 -0.88 4.60 -9.99
N ALA A 78 0.20 5.39 -10.03
CA ALA A 78 0.67 6.21 -8.89
C ALA A 78 -0.43 7.07 -8.20
N PRO A 79 -1.34 7.75 -8.92
CA PRO A 79 -2.43 8.53 -8.33
C PRO A 79 -3.37 7.68 -7.47
N PHE A 80 -3.65 6.44 -7.88
CA PHE A 80 -4.48 5.52 -7.12
C PHE A 80 -3.80 5.08 -5.83
N LEU A 81 -2.46 5.02 -5.80
CA LEU A 81 -1.71 4.72 -4.58
C LEU A 81 -1.74 5.91 -3.61
N TYR A 82 -1.71 7.15 -4.09
CA TYR A 82 -1.76 8.32 -3.20
C TYR A 82 -3.09 8.45 -2.47
N GLN A 83 -4.19 8.02 -3.09
CA GLN A 83 -5.50 8.03 -2.45
C GLN A 83 -5.57 7.16 -1.17
N GLN A 84 -4.62 6.22 -0.97
CA GLN A 84 -4.58 5.35 0.20
C GLN A 84 -4.56 6.12 1.52
N VAL A 85 -3.99 7.33 1.52
CA VAL A 85 -3.95 8.21 2.71
C VAL A 85 -5.35 8.55 3.21
N ILE A 86 -6.31 8.71 2.29
CA ILE A 86 -7.71 8.99 2.61
C ILE A 86 -8.33 7.79 3.34
N TYR A 87 -8.14 6.58 2.79
CA TYR A 87 -8.63 5.36 3.42
C TYR A 87 -7.95 5.10 4.76
N MET A 88 -6.65 5.35 4.87
CA MET A 88 -5.91 5.19 6.11
C MET A 88 -6.44 6.11 7.21
N ALA A 89 -6.71 7.38 6.91
CA ALA A 89 -7.32 8.32 7.84
C ALA A 89 -8.76 7.91 8.20
N ALA A 90 -9.56 7.50 7.22
CA ALA A 90 -10.94 7.09 7.43
C ALA A 90 -11.04 5.83 8.30
N PHE A 91 -10.29 4.77 7.99
CA PHE A 91 -10.27 3.54 8.78
C PHE A 91 -9.60 3.74 10.14
N GLY A 92 -8.58 4.60 10.24
CA GLY A 92 -8.00 5.02 11.52
C GLY A 92 -9.06 5.58 12.46
N TYR A 93 -9.85 6.53 11.97
CA TYR A 93 -10.95 7.11 12.73
C TYR A 93 -12.08 6.11 13.01
N LEU A 94 -12.52 5.33 12.02
CA LEU A 94 -13.67 4.43 12.15
C LEU A 94 -13.40 3.20 13.03
N VAL A 95 -12.18 2.66 12.98
CA VAL A 95 -11.83 1.42 13.69
C VAL A 95 -11.21 1.71 15.06
N PHE A 96 -10.36 2.74 15.15
CA PHE A 96 -9.59 3.03 16.36
C PHE A 96 -10.01 4.33 17.06
N GLY A 97 -10.90 5.13 16.45
CA GLY A 97 -11.27 6.45 16.98
C GLY A 97 -10.16 7.50 16.84
N ASP A 98 -9.10 7.20 16.08
CA ASP A 98 -7.95 8.09 15.91
C ASP A 98 -8.33 9.30 15.06
N VAL A 99 -8.49 10.45 15.70
CA VAL A 99 -8.80 11.70 15.01
C VAL A 99 -7.53 12.23 14.34
N PRO A 100 -7.50 12.37 13.00
CA PRO A 100 -6.31 12.85 12.32
C PRO A 100 -5.98 14.28 12.73
N ALA A 101 -4.69 14.54 12.99
CA ALA A 101 -4.19 15.89 13.26
C ALA A 101 -4.49 16.84 12.09
N PRO A 102 -4.55 18.18 12.32
CA PRO A 102 -4.82 19.17 11.27
C PRO A 102 -3.91 19.03 10.03
N ALA A 103 -2.66 18.63 10.21
CA ALA A 103 -1.72 18.40 9.11
C ALA A 103 -2.15 17.26 8.16
N VAL A 104 -2.81 16.21 8.68
CA VAL A 104 -3.31 15.08 7.88
C VAL A 104 -4.44 15.56 6.97
N TRP A 105 -5.31 16.45 7.45
CA TRP A 105 -6.38 17.03 6.64
C TRP A 105 -5.85 17.88 5.49
N ILE A 106 -4.79 18.66 5.72
CA ILE A 106 -4.12 19.43 4.66
C ILE A 106 -3.52 18.48 3.61
N GLY A 107 -2.81 17.43 4.05
CA GLY A 107 -2.24 16.42 3.16
C GLY A 107 -3.33 15.70 2.34
N ALA A 108 -4.42 15.30 2.98
CA ALA A 108 -5.56 14.68 2.31
C ALA A 108 -6.19 15.61 1.26
N ALA A 109 -6.37 16.90 1.56
CA ALA A 109 -6.87 17.88 0.61
C ALA A 109 -5.97 18.01 -0.64
N ILE A 110 -4.65 18.00 -0.46
CA ILE A 110 -3.69 18.05 -1.58
C ILE A 110 -3.79 16.79 -2.45
N VAL A 111 -3.89 15.61 -1.83
CA VAL A 111 -4.05 14.34 -2.55
C VAL A 111 -5.35 14.33 -3.35
N ILE A 112 -6.47 14.73 -2.74
CA ILE A 112 -7.77 14.83 -3.41
C ILE A 112 -7.72 15.81 -4.59
N ALA A 113 -7.15 17.00 -4.39
CA ALA A 113 -7.00 18.01 -5.44
C ALA A 113 -6.14 17.51 -6.61
N SER A 114 -5.06 16.80 -6.31
CA SER A 114 -4.16 16.21 -7.31
C SER A 114 -4.84 15.10 -8.10
N GLY A 115 -5.63 14.25 -7.44
CA GLY A 115 -6.46 13.22 -8.09
C GLY A 115 -7.51 13.84 -9.02
N LEU A 116 -8.21 14.88 -8.56
CA LEU A 116 -9.22 15.59 -9.36
C LEU A 116 -8.59 16.30 -10.56
N TYR A 117 -7.42 16.92 -10.38
CA TYR A 117 -6.66 17.55 -11.46
C TYR A 117 -6.26 16.53 -12.53
N LEU A 118 -5.76 15.37 -12.13
CA LEU A 118 -5.38 14.32 -13.07
C LEU A 118 -6.59 13.78 -13.84
N PHE A 119 -7.69 13.51 -13.13
CA PHE A 119 -8.94 13.06 -13.76
C PHE A 119 -9.43 14.07 -14.81
N ARG A 120 -9.39 15.37 -14.49
CA ARG A 120 -9.71 16.45 -15.45
C ARG A 120 -8.74 16.47 -16.63
N ARG A 121 -7.46 16.25 -16.41
CA ARG A 121 -6.44 16.21 -17.47
C ARG A 121 -6.66 15.04 -18.42
N GLU A 122 -6.93 13.85 -17.90
CA GLU A 122 -7.17 12.64 -18.71
C GLU A 122 -8.47 12.72 -19.52
N THR A 123 -9.52 13.30 -18.94
CA THR A 123 -10.79 13.52 -19.66
C THR A 123 -10.68 14.59 -20.75
N THR A 124 -9.81 15.58 -20.58
CA THR A 124 -9.56 16.62 -21.59
C THR A 124 -8.58 16.17 -22.70
N ALA A 125 -7.71 15.20 -22.41
CA ALA A 125 -6.65 14.74 -23.31
C ALA A 125 -7.05 13.60 -24.27
N ARG A 126 -8.33 13.17 -24.33
CA ARG A 126 -8.81 12.28 -25.39
C ARG A 126 -8.84 13.05 -26.73
N PRO A 127 -7.97 12.74 -27.72
CA PRO A 127 -8.29 13.08 -29.10
C PRO A 127 -9.44 12.13 -29.53
N LYS A 128 -10.35 12.64 -30.35
CA LYS A 128 -11.30 11.81 -31.08
C LYS A 128 -10.57 10.82 -31.98
#